data_AF-A0A7W4E732-F1
#
_entry.id   AF-A0A7W4E732-F1
#
_cell.length_a   1.000
_cell.length_b   1.000
_cell.length_c   1.000
_cell.angle_alpha   90.00
_cell.angle_beta   90.00
_cell.angle_gamma   90.00
#
_symmetry.space_group_name_H-M   'P 1'
#
loop_
_entity.id
_entity.type
_entity.pdbx_description
1 polymer ?
#
loop_
_entity_poly.entity_id
_entity_poly.type
_entity_poly.pdbx_seq_one_letter_code
_entity_poly.pdbx_strand_id
1 'polypeptide(L)'
;MKDREKNETRSVDYWQNRAAARFENQEQQSLNYIHRIKNAYTDAEIRTIREIKKLYTNYYRNDKTFDKFALQGIEPSGSVARFKAEMERSGLNQYLPDNYDFRMTRLEMLNHQIWAELKKAGIEQNSLTANSVVNTINNSYNRAIFDTEKQFGSLLTFSKLNSRTVQEILNYKIEGKHFSNRIWKNTDILAEQINSKIATAVAIGQSPEKTIREVRERFDVGRFYAERLVRTESAFYHNSAELRAYQELGVEKYRINATLDNRTSDICQHKDHKVFKISEAKQGVNFPPFHPLCRTTTAAYFGEEFDPETRIARNPKTGENYETPNMSYEKWAKVSGISKAEPVSTPTISPADDKIEVKIKKPPTKKVNNSDIKSLKLEDSLAQALKTDDIREKVVKKLNAMPETHRSIWAKFSSELSFKDSPLGNDNFSVLGNKVSVRIAGIFDGSTGNRKDIRKPFEVFLHEYGHGFDHRAGRGSFYGATGKFELSNGKTLGETVFDEANRYLKTKEGRNLAYRRHNLSIELKNELENGYSKNDLASIFDLYGGAAFSNGLRVFGMGHEQKYWDGRKTIRGVKLSKEQIENHKKRFLGSEAFAEMFSATARDDKKEIELYEKYLPESFSMFNELLERISKL
;
A
#
# COMPACT_ATOMS: atom_id res chain seq x y z
N MET A 1 -21.51 -49.19 -29.04
CA MET A 1 -20.11 -48.96 -29.47
C MET A 1 -19.90 -47.56 -30.08
N LYS A 2 -20.64 -46.55 -29.62
CA LYS A 2 -20.32 -45.12 -29.76
C LYS A 2 -20.04 -44.64 -28.35
N ASP A 3 -18.78 -44.31 -28.06
CA ASP A 3 -18.29 -43.50 -26.93
C ASP A 3 -16.75 -43.53 -26.91
N ARG A 4 -16.15 -43.31 -28.09
CA ARG A 4 -14.70 -43.10 -28.27
C ARG A 4 -14.35 -41.64 -28.54
N GLU A 5 -15.21 -40.71 -28.11
CA GLU A 5 -14.93 -39.27 -28.01
C GLU A 5 -14.67 -38.91 -26.55
N LYS A 6 -13.59 -39.46 -25.99
CA LYS A 6 -12.92 -38.81 -24.85
C LYS A 6 -12.19 -37.62 -25.45
N ASN A 7 -12.72 -36.42 -25.20
CA ASN A 7 -12.08 -35.13 -25.47
C ASN A 7 -10.66 -35.08 -24.88
N GLU A 8 -9.68 -35.54 -25.65
CA GLU A 8 -8.34 -34.99 -25.66
C GLU A 8 -8.40 -33.57 -26.24
N THR A 9 -7.59 -32.66 -25.66
CA THR A 9 -7.31 -31.26 -26.07
C THR A 9 -8.21 -30.14 -25.53
N ARG A 10 -7.71 -29.40 -24.52
CA ARG A 10 -7.32 -27.96 -24.55
C ARG A 10 -7.27 -27.33 -23.13
N SER A 11 -6.12 -26.92 -22.58
CA SER A 11 -4.75 -26.93 -23.12
C SER A 11 -3.69 -27.14 -22.04
N VAL A 12 -2.66 -27.87 -22.44
CA VAL A 12 -1.38 -28.13 -21.77
C VAL A 12 -0.48 -26.88 -21.78
N ASP A 13 -0.86 -25.83 -22.54
CA ASP A 13 -0.22 -24.50 -22.60
C ASP A 13 -0.23 -23.70 -21.29
N TYR A 14 -0.77 -24.30 -20.24
CA TYR A 14 -1.23 -23.60 -19.06
C TYR A 14 -0.09 -23.30 -18.09
N TRP A 15 0.75 -24.27 -17.69
CA TRP A 15 1.56 -24.10 -16.48
C TRP A 15 2.68 -23.07 -16.56
N GLN A 16 3.46 -23.04 -17.65
CA GLN A 16 4.58 -22.10 -17.78
C GLN A 16 4.09 -20.67 -18.10
N ASN A 17 3.08 -20.54 -18.96
CA ASN A 17 2.48 -19.25 -19.29
C ASN A 17 1.75 -18.65 -18.09
N ARG A 18 1.04 -19.47 -17.31
CA ARG A 18 0.39 -19.03 -16.08
C ARG A 18 1.42 -18.66 -15.01
N ALA A 19 2.48 -19.44 -14.84
CA ALA A 19 3.56 -19.08 -13.91
C ALA A 19 4.21 -17.74 -14.28
N ALA A 20 4.53 -17.53 -15.56
CA ALA A 20 5.08 -16.25 -16.03
C ALA A 20 4.10 -15.09 -15.83
N ALA A 21 2.82 -15.28 -16.14
CA ALA A 21 1.78 -14.28 -15.92
C ALA A 21 1.53 -13.98 -14.43
N ARG A 22 1.62 -14.98 -13.55
CA ARG A 22 1.53 -14.79 -12.08
C ARG A 22 2.70 -13.98 -11.56
N PHE A 23 3.93 -14.29 -12.01
CA PHE A 23 5.12 -13.53 -11.65
C PHE A 23 5.02 -12.07 -12.12
N GLU A 24 4.61 -11.84 -13.35
CA GLU A 24 4.40 -10.49 -13.86
C GLU A 24 3.33 -9.72 -13.09
N ASN A 25 2.20 -10.36 -12.79
CA ASN A 25 1.15 -9.73 -12.00
C ASN A 25 1.69 -9.28 -10.64
N GLN A 26 2.56 -10.09 -10.01
CA GLN A 26 3.28 -9.70 -8.81
C GLN A 26 4.22 -8.51 -9.05
N GLU A 27 4.98 -8.49 -10.15
CA GLU A 27 5.84 -7.34 -10.49
C GLU A 27 5.03 -6.05 -10.60
N GLN A 28 3.88 -6.09 -11.30
CA GLN A 28 3.00 -4.94 -11.47
C GLN A 28 2.38 -4.47 -10.14
N GLN A 29 1.93 -5.40 -9.30
CA GLN A 29 1.41 -5.09 -7.97
C GLN A 29 2.48 -4.44 -7.07
N SER A 30 3.75 -4.84 -7.20
CA SER A 30 4.84 -4.27 -6.42
C SER A 30 5.15 -2.81 -6.76
N LEU A 31 4.81 -2.35 -7.97
CA LEU A 31 5.13 -0.99 -8.45
C LEU A 31 4.54 0.11 -7.56
N ASN A 32 3.30 -0.08 -7.08
CA ASN A 32 2.67 0.90 -6.19
C ASN A 32 3.44 1.03 -4.87
N TYR A 33 3.85 -0.10 -4.27
CA TYR A 33 4.66 -0.10 -3.06
C TYR A 33 6.02 0.53 -3.30
N ILE A 34 6.70 0.19 -4.40
CA ILE A 34 7.99 0.76 -4.78
C ILE A 34 7.88 2.28 -4.93
N HIS A 35 6.83 2.78 -5.59
CA HIS A 35 6.60 4.21 -5.75
C HIS A 35 6.44 4.92 -4.40
N ARG A 36 5.62 4.36 -3.49
CA ARG A 36 5.43 4.91 -2.14
C ARG A 36 6.71 4.89 -1.31
N ILE A 37 7.48 3.81 -1.40
CA ILE A 37 8.78 3.69 -0.73
C ILE A 37 9.73 4.78 -1.23
N LYS A 38 9.81 4.99 -2.55
CA LYS A 38 10.63 6.08 -3.11
C LYS A 38 10.18 7.44 -2.59
N ASN A 39 8.88 7.69 -2.46
CA ASN A 39 8.36 8.94 -1.92
C ASN A 39 8.76 9.17 -0.45
N ALA A 40 8.79 8.13 0.38
CA ALA A 40 9.26 8.24 1.76
C ALA A 40 10.72 8.74 1.85
N TYR A 41 11.58 8.26 0.95
CA TYR A 41 12.95 8.73 0.83
C TYR A 41 13.04 10.14 0.24
N THR A 42 12.16 10.50 -0.71
CA THR A 42 12.04 11.89 -1.22
C THR A 42 11.65 12.86 -0.10
N ASP A 43 10.76 12.46 0.80
CA ASP A 43 10.37 13.31 1.94
C ASP A 43 11.52 13.50 2.92
N ALA A 44 12.27 12.44 3.21
CA ALA A 44 13.50 12.50 4.01
C ALA A 44 14.57 13.38 3.34
N GLU A 45 14.69 13.31 2.01
CA GLU A 45 15.58 14.17 1.21
C GLU A 45 15.21 15.65 1.39
N ILE A 46 13.93 15.99 1.23
CA ILE A 46 13.43 17.36 1.36
C ILE A 46 13.67 17.91 2.77
N ARG A 47 13.49 17.09 3.81
CA ARG A 47 13.73 17.49 5.20
C ARG A 47 15.22 17.64 5.49
N THR A 48 16.05 16.72 5.01
CA THR A 48 17.51 16.79 5.11
C THR A 48 18.07 18.05 4.44
N ILE A 49 17.65 18.35 3.21
CA ILE A 49 18.08 19.55 2.48
C ILE A 49 17.68 20.83 3.23
N ARG A 50 16.54 20.83 3.93
CA ARG A 50 16.12 21.98 4.75
C ARG A 50 17.09 22.21 5.91
N GLU A 51 17.50 21.16 6.60
CA GLU A 51 18.45 21.28 7.71
C GLU A 51 19.84 21.69 7.20
N ILE A 52 20.28 21.18 6.05
CA ILE A 52 21.51 21.65 5.38
C ILE A 52 21.42 23.14 5.05
N LYS A 53 20.30 23.62 4.51
CA LYS A 53 20.13 25.05 4.22
C LYS A 53 20.25 25.90 5.48
N LYS A 54 19.66 25.48 6.60
CA LYS A 54 19.82 26.17 7.89
C LYS A 54 21.26 26.17 8.37
N LEU A 55 21.98 25.05 8.19
CA LEU A 55 23.41 24.96 8.49
C LEU A 55 24.18 26.05 7.71
N TYR A 56 23.96 26.18 6.40
CA TYR A 56 24.63 27.21 5.60
C TYR A 56 24.22 28.62 6.02
N THR A 57 22.93 28.89 6.21
CA THR A 57 22.46 30.22 6.62
C THR A 57 23.06 30.68 7.94
N ASN A 58 23.24 29.78 8.90
CA ASN A 58 23.64 30.14 10.26
C ASN A 58 25.15 30.12 10.48
N TYR A 59 25.91 29.33 9.70
CA TYR A 59 27.32 29.06 10.00
C TYR A 59 28.27 29.24 8.82
N TYR A 60 27.78 29.49 7.60
CA TYR A 60 28.64 29.74 6.44
C TYR A 60 28.90 31.24 6.27
N ARG A 61 30.16 31.62 6.14
CA ARG A 61 30.64 33.01 6.14
C ARG A 61 30.92 33.51 4.71
N ASN A 62 31.02 34.84 4.57
CA ASN A 62 31.29 35.50 3.28
C ASN A 62 32.66 35.13 2.68
N ASP A 63 33.62 34.72 3.52
CA ASP A 63 34.94 34.22 3.11
C ASP A 63 34.91 32.77 2.57
N LYS A 64 33.71 32.20 2.38
CA LYS A 64 33.47 30.83 1.93
C LYS A 64 33.95 29.75 2.91
N THR A 65 33.98 30.06 4.21
CA THR A 65 34.31 29.11 5.27
C THR A 65 33.15 28.88 6.23
N PHE A 66 33.23 27.82 7.03
CA PHE A 66 32.29 27.58 8.12
C PHE A 66 32.83 28.10 9.46
N ASP A 67 31.93 28.63 10.30
CA ASP A 67 32.21 28.89 11.71
C ASP A 67 32.30 27.58 12.50
N LYS A 68 33.48 26.96 12.45
CA LYS A 68 33.75 25.68 13.12
C LYS A 68 33.60 25.77 14.65
N PHE A 69 33.92 26.92 15.24
CA PHE A 69 33.77 27.13 16.69
C PHE A 69 32.29 27.16 17.08
N ALA A 70 31.45 27.88 16.33
CA ALA A 70 30.01 27.89 16.56
C ALA A 70 29.39 26.49 16.34
N LEU A 71 29.85 25.73 15.36
CA LEU A 71 29.37 24.36 15.13
C LEU A 71 29.77 23.37 16.23
N GLN A 72 30.94 23.57 16.85
CA GLN A 72 31.42 22.81 18.01
C GLN A 72 30.77 23.27 19.33
N GLY A 73 30.08 24.42 19.34
CA GLY A 73 29.31 24.87 20.50
C GLY A 73 28.20 23.89 20.86
N ILE A 74 27.86 23.82 22.14
CA ILE A 74 26.80 22.94 22.64
C ILE A 74 25.42 23.46 22.21
N GLU A 75 24.60 22.55 21.68
CA GLU A 75 23.22 22.83 21.28
C GLU A 75 22.36 23.12 22.53
N PRO A 76 21.48 24.14 22.50
CA PRO A 76 20.56 24.42 23.60
C PRO A 76 19.74 23.20 24.03
N SER A 77 19.64 22.98 25.34
CA SER A 77 18.92 21.85 25.93
C SER A 77 17.46 21.73 25.46
N GLY A 78 16.80 22.86 25.19
CA GLY A 78 15.45 22.88 24.62
C GLY A 78 15.35 22.30 23.20
N SER A 79 16.37 22.49 22.35
CA SER A 79 16.42 21.84 21.03
C SER A 79 16.62 20.33 21.17
N VAL A 80 17.50 19.91 22.08
CA VAL A 80 17.73 18.50 22.39
C VAL A 80 16.46 17.84 22.92
N ALA A 81 15.73 18.49 23.84
CA ALA A 81 14.46 17.99 24.36
C ALA A 81 13.40 17.84 23.26
N ARG A 82 13.28 18.81 22.34
CA ARG A 82 12.36 18.71 21.20
C ARG A 82 12.71 17.54 20.29
N PHE A 83 14.00 17.34 20.01
CA PHE A 83 14.47 16.21 19.23
C PHE A 83 14.16 14.87 19.91
N LYS A 84 14.43 14.74 21.23
CA LYS A 84 14.05 13.54 22.01
C LYS A 84 12.54 13.24 21.91
N ALA A 85 11.70 14.25 22.14
CA ALA A 85 10.25 14.10 22.04
C ALA A 85 9.78 13.72 20.63
N GLU A 86 10.49 14.17 19.58
CA GLU A 86 10.23 13.75 18.20
C GLU A 86 10.62 12.30 17.94
N MET A 87 11.76 11.87 18.48
CA MET A 87 12.22 10.48 18.39
C MET A 87 11.28 9.54 19.12
N GLU A 88 10.80 9.90 20.31
CA GLU A 88 9.78 9.15 21.04
C GLU A 88 8.46 9.04 20.25
N ARG A 89 7.94 10.17 19.74
CA ARG A 89 6.73 10.18 18.90
C ARG A 89 6.89 9.34 17.64
N SER A 90 8.10 9.29 17.08
CA SER A 90 8.43 8.47 15.93
C SER A 90 8.80 7.04 16.33
N GLY A 91 8.79 6.69 17.62
CA GLY A 91 9.20 5.41 18.19
C GLY A 91 10.69 5.05 17.96
N LEU A 92 11.53 6.02 17.66
CA LEU A 92 12.96 5.82 17.43
C LEU A 92 13.78 5.90 18.72
N ASN A 93 13.14 6.12 19.87
CA ASN A 93 13.76 6.20 21.19
C ASN A 93 14.62 4.96 21.53
N GLN A 94 14.20 3.76 21.13
CA GLN A 94 14.96 2.51 21.35
C GLN A 94 16.31 2.45 20.62
N TYR A 95 16.53 3.33 19.65
CA TYR A 95 17.79 3.44 18.92
C TYR A 95 18.68 4.57 19.46
N LEU A 96 18.24 5.23 20.53
CA LEU A 96 19.04 6.14 21.31
C LEU A 96 19.71 5.32 22.43
N PRO A 97 21.03 5.38 22.62
CA PRO A 97 21.72 4.70 23.71
C PRO A 97 21.10 4.94 25.09
N ASP A 98 21.12 3.93 25.97
CA ASP A 98 20.38 3.95 27.25
C ASP A 98 20.81 5.06 28.23
N ASN A 99 21.99 5.66 28.03
CA ASN A 99 22.54 6.80 28.78
C ASN A 99 22.43 8.15 28.03
N TYR A 100 21.45 8.30 27.13
CA TYR A 100 21.31 9.47 26.25
C TYR A 100 20.95 10.79 26.98
N ASP A 101 21.94 11.43 27.59
CA ASP A 101 21.80 12.76 28.23
C ASP A 101 22.55 13.90 27.50
N PHE A 102 22.84 13.71 26.20
CA PHE A 102 23.79 14.54 25.46
C PHE A 102 23.54 16.06 25.54
N ARG A 103 24.52 16.73 26.16
CA ARG A 103 25.15 17.91 25.57
C ARG A 103 25.80 17.48 24.26
N MET A 104 25.16 17.77 23.13
CA MET A 104 25.73 17.54 21.80
C MET A 104 26.12 18.87 21.17
N THR A 105 27.13 18.84 20.32
CA THR A 105 27.45 19.98 19.46
C THR A 105 26.35 20.22 18.44
N ARG A 106 26.30 21.44 17.88
CA ARG A 106 25.29 21.78 16.85
C ARG A 106 25.44 20.92 15.59
N LEU A 107 26.67 20.55 15.23
CA LEU A 107 26.93 19.65 14.11
C LEU A 107 26.47 18.21 14.38
N GLU A 108 26.66 17.70 15.59
CA GLU A 108 26.13 16.39 16.00
C GLU A 108 24.60 16.37 16.02
N MET A 109 23.95 17.45 16.50
CA MET A 109 22.50 17.59 16.44
C MET A 109 21.98 17.48 15.01
N LEU A 110 22.61 18.18 14.06
CA LEU A 110 22.25 18.10 12.65
C LEU A 110 22.38 16.67 12.11
N ASN A 111 23.50 16.00 12.39
CA ASN A 111 23.74 14.62 11.97
C ASN A 111 22.66 13.66 12.51
N HIS A 112 22.22 13.86 13.76
CA HIS A 112 21.16 13.07 14.37
C HIS A 112 19.77 13.37 13.79
N GLN A 113 19.48 14.63 13.44
CA GLN A 113 18.23 14.99 12.76
C GLN A 113 18.13 14.33 11.39
N ILE A 114 19.22 14.31 10.62
CA ILE A 114 19.28 13.64 9.32
C ILE A 114 19.10 12.13 9.46
N TRP A 115 19.82 11.53 10.42
CA TRP A 115 19.65 10.11 10.73
C TRP A 115 18.21 9.77 11.12
N ALA A 116 17.55 10.62 11.92
CA ALA A 116 16.16 10.44 12.29
C ALA A 116 15.22 10.48 11.08
N GLU A 117 15.43 11.39 10.14
CA GLU A 117 14.64 11.46 8.90
C GLU A 117 14.77 10.18 8.05
N LEU A 118 15.98 9.64 7.94
CA LEU A 118 16.22 8.40 7.22
C LEU A 118 15.63 7.19 7.93
N LYS A 119 15.65 7.17 9.27
CA LYS A 119 14.98 6.12 10.05
C LYS A 119 13.47 6.17 9.90
N LYS A 120 12.85 7.36 9.79
CA LYS A 120 11.42 7.49 9.45
C LYS A 120 11.12 6.91 8.08
N ALA A 121 11.93 7.20 7.06
CA ALA A 121 11.80 6.57 5.74
C ALA A 121 11.96 5.03 5.81
N GLY A 122 12.87 4.53 6.65
CA GLY A 122 13.05 3.10 6.92
C GLY A 122 11.83 2.45 7.59
N ILE A 123 11.18 3.11 8.55
CA ILE A 123 9.93 2.64 9.17
C ILE A 123 8.84 2.47 8.10
N GLU A 124 8.68 3.47 7.24
CA GLU A 124 7.68 3.44 6.17
C GLU A 124 8.01 2.33 5.15
N GLN A 125 9.27 2.24 4.70
CA GLN A 125 9.72 1.17 3.82
C GLN A 125 9.44 -0.22 4.41
N ASN A 126 9.74 -0.43 5.68
CA ASN A 126 9.52 -1.71 6.35
C ASN A 126 8.04 -2.10 6.35
N SER A 127 7.15 -1.15 6.64
CA SER A 127 5.71 -1.40 6.59
C SER A 127 5.23 -1.70 5.17
N LEU A 128 5.69 -0.94 4.17
CA LEU A 128 5.28 -1.12 2.77
C LEU A 128 5.81 -2.44 2.18
N THR A 129 7.04 -2.81 2.52
CA THR A 129 7.66 -4.08 2.11
C THR A 129 6.90 -5.26 2.71
N ALA A 130 6.60 -5.22 4.01
CA ALA A 130 5.81 -6.27 4.67
C ALA A 130 4.44 -6.45 4.00
N ASN A 131 3.74 -5.36 3.70
CA ASN A 131 2.44 -5.41 3.02
C ASN A 131 2.55 -5.96 1.59
N SER A 132 3.56 -5.51 0.83
CA SER A 132 3.81 -5.99 -0.53
C SER A 132 4.07 -7.50 -0.55
N VAL A 133 4.90 -7.98 0.37
CA VAL A 133 5.25 -9.40 0.50
C VAL A 133 4.06 -10.24 0.93
N VAL A 134 3.30 -9.82 1.95
CA VAL A 134 2.09 -10.54 2.39
C VAL A 134 1.08 -10.65 1.25
N ASN A 135 0.88 -9.60 0.48
CA ASN A 135 0.02 -9.64 -0.70
C ASN A 135 0.58 -10.57 -1.78
N THR A 136 1.89 -10.56 -2.00
CA THR A 136 2.58 -11.45 -2.92
C THR A 136 2.37 -12.92 -2.54
N ILE A 137 2.58 -13.31 -1.28
CA ILE A 137 2.43 -14.69 -0.81
C ILE A 137 0.99 -15.18 -1.03
N ASN A 138 0.01 -14.40 -0.57
CA ASN A 138 -1.41 -14.76 -0.69
C ASN A 138 -1.82 -14.89 -2.16
N ASN A 139 -1.46 -13.91 -3.00
CA ASN A 139 -1.85 -13.93 -4.41
C ASN A 139 -1.17 -15.06 -5.18
N SER A 140 0.11 -15.31 -4.92
CA SER A 140 0.87 -16.34 -5.64
C SER A 140 0.35 -17.73 -5.31
N TYR A 141 0.22 -18.04 -4.02
CA TYR A 141 -0.31 -19.34 -3.60
C TYR A 141 -1.77 -19.55 -4.03
N ASN A 142 -2.67 -18.59 -3.75
CA ASN A 142 -4.09 -18.77 -4.07
C ASN A 142 -4.30 -18.91 -5.58
N ARG A 143 -3.53 -18.18 -6.40
CA ARG A 143 -3.59 -18.31 -7.85
C ARG A 143 -2.97 -19.62 -8.33
N ALA A 144 -1.87 -20.09 -7.73
CA ALA A 144 -1.30 -21.39 -8.08
C ALA A 144 -2.27 -22.54 -7.78
N ILE A 145 -2.93 -22.52 -6.62
CA ILE A 145 -3.95 -23.51 -6.24
C ILE A 145 -5.18 -23.41 -7.14
N PHE A 146 -5.75 -22.21 -7.32
CA PHE A 146 -6.91 -21.99 -8.20
C PHE A 146 -6.65 -22.45 -9.63
N ASP A 147 -5.44 -22.16 -10.14
CA ASP A 147 -5.02 -22.59 -11.46
C ASP A 147 -5.02 -24.12 -11.56
N THR A 148 -4.70 -24.80 -10.45
CA THR A 148 -4.69 -26.27 -10.35
C THR A 148 -6.08 -26.87 -10.23
N GLU A 149 -6.94 -26.27 -9.40
CA GLU A 149 -8.35 -26.66 -9.31
C GLU A 149 -9.05 -26.57 -10.67
N LYS A 150 -8.79 -25.49 -11.43
CA LYS A 150 -9.39 -25.29 -12.76
C LYS A 150 -8.97 -26.37 -13.76
N GLN A 151 -7.76 -26.90 -13.65
CA GLN A 151 -7.22 -27.88 -14.59
C GLN A 151 -7.64 -29.33 -14.27
N PHE A 152 -7.73 -29.69 -12.99
CA PHE A 152 -7.99 -31.08 -12.57
C PHE A 152 -9.44 -31.34 -12.13
N GLY A 153 -10.30 -30.32 -12.11
CA GLY A 153 -11.68 -30.42 -11.62
C GLY A 153 -11.73 -30.53 -10.09
N SER A 154 -12.85 -30.13 -9.49
CA SER A 154 -13.07 -29.96 -8.05
C SER A 154 -13.01 -31.24 -7.20
N LEU A 155 -11.91 -31.99 -7.25
CA LEU A 155 -11.71 -33.25 -6.49
C LEU A 155 -10.96 -33.06 -5.17
N LEU A 156 -10.46 -31.86 -4.87
CA LEU A 156 -9.66 -31.61 -3.67
C LEU A 156 -10.13 -30.33 -2.99
N THR A 157 -10.63 -30.46 -1.76
CA THR A 157 -10.91 -29.31 -0.88
C THR A 157 -9.57 -28.74 -0.40
N PHE A 158 -8.95 -27.89 -1.20
CA PHE A 158 -7.69 -27.27 -0.79
C PHE A 158 -7.94 -26.28 0.35
N SER A 159 -7.17 -26.44 1.42
CA SER A 159 -7.25 -25.55 2.56
C SER A 159 -6.66 -24.19 2.16
N LYS A 160 -7.37 -23.09 2.42
CA LYS A 160 -6.77 -21.74 2.34
C LYS A 160 -5.43 -21.74 3.08
N LEU A 161 -4.43 -21.06 2.51
CA LEU A 161 -3.12 -20.87 3.14
C LEU A 161 -3.32 -20.47 4.60
N ASN A 162 -3.00 -21.38 5.52
CA ASN A 162 -3.22 -21.12 6.92
C ASN A 162 -2.21 -20.05 7.39
N SER A 163 -2.56 -19.31 8.43
CA SER A 163 -1.71 -18.23 8.93
C SER A 163 -0.32 -18.70 9.39
N ARG A 164 -0.17 -19.99 9.74
CA ARG A 164 1.11 -20.57 10.14
C ARG A 164 2.06 -20.70 8.94
N THR A 165 1.59 -21.23 7.81
CA THR A 165 2.40 -21.34 6.59
C THR A 165 2.79 -19.97 6.03
N VAL A 166 1.90 -18.97 6.09
CA VAL A 166 2.26 -17.58 5.74
C VAL A 166 3.36 -17.04 6.66
N GLN A 167 3.29 -17.29 7.96
CA GLN A 167 4.31 -16.88 8.91
C GLN A 167 5.63 -17.63 8.72
N GLU A 168 5.59 -18.93 8.40
CA GLU A 168 6.78 -19.73 8.07
C GLU A 168 7.49 -19.19 6.83
N ILE A 169 6.73 -18.87 5.77
CA ILE A 169 7.27 -18.23 4.57
C ILE A 169 7.83 -16.84 4.91
N LEU A 170 7.09 -15.98 5.63
CA LEU A 170 7.51 -14.62 5.99
C LEU A 170 8.78 -14.58 6.85
N ASN A 171 8.90 -15.50 7.81
CA ASN A 171 10.05 -15.58 8.72
C ASN A 171 11.33 -16.08 8.04
N TYR A 172 11.26 -16.43 6.75
CA TYR A 172 12.44 -16.81 6.00
C TYR A 172 13.48 -15.69 5.97
N LYS A 173 14.74 -16.10 6.03
CA LYS A 173 15.90 -15.22 6.09
C LYS A 173 16.75 -15.38 4.83
N ILE A 174 16.79 -14.35 3.99
CA ILE A 174 17.77 -14.27 2.89
C ILE A 174 19.13 -13.94 3.51
N GLU A 175 20.15 -14.77 3.25
CA GLU A 175 21.50 -14.64 3.83
C GLU A 175 21.47 -14.55 5.37
N GLY A 176 20.57 -15.28 6.02
CA GLY A 176 20.44 -15.27 7.48
C GLY A 176 19.83 -14.00 8.08
N LYS A 177 19.31 -13.06 7.26
CA LYS A 177 18.68 -11.82 7.72
C LYS A 177 17.26 -11.64 7.18
N HIS A 178 16.35 -11.22 8.06
CA HIS A 178 15.02 -10.75 7.66
C HIS A 178 15.15 -9.41 6.91
N PHE A 179 14.23 -9.11 5.99
CA PHE A 179 14.30 -7.89 5.17
C PHE A 179 14.34 -6.61 6.00
N SER A 180 13.67 -6.59 7.16
CA SER A 180 13.68 -5.46 8.10
C SER A 180 15.09 -5.06 8.50
N ASN A 181 15.97 -6.04 8.76
CA ASN A 181 17.35 -5.78 9.18
C ASN A 181 18.14 -5.13 8.05
N ARG A 182 17.87 -5.51 6.80
CA ARG A 182 18.49 -4.93 5.61
C ARG A 182 17.99 -3.50 5.36
N ILE A 183 16.72 -3.20 5.64
CA ILE A 183 16.17 -1.85 5.58
C ILE A 183 16.86 -0.94 6.60
N TRP A 184 16.98 -1.39 7.86
CA TRP A 184 17.66 -0.61 8.90
C TRP A 184 19.11 -0.34 8.55
N LYS A 185 19.85 -1.36 8.10
CA LYS A 185 21.23 -1.20 7.65
C LYS A 185 21.37 -0.22 6.48
N ASN A 186 20.49 -0.28 5.49
CA ASN A 186 20.54 0.64 4.35
C ASN A 186 20.30 2.10 4.77
N THR A 187 19.39 2.33 5.72
CA THR A 187 19.15 3.68 6.25
C THR A 187 20.31 4.22 7.09
N ASP A 188 21.00 3.36 7.85
CA ASP A 188 22.22 3.75 8.57
C ASP A 188 23.35 4.13 7.61
N ILE A 189 23.63 3.28 6.60
CA ILE A 189 24.66 3.55 5.59
C ILE A 189 24.38 4.87 4.86
N LEU A 190 23.12 5.12 4.49
CA LEU A 190 22.75 6.37 3.82
C LEU A 190 22.97 7.58 4.73
N ALA A 191 22.64 7.47 6.02
CA ALA A 191 22.85 8.55 7.00
C ALA A 191 24.33 8.85 7.17
N GLU A 192 25.16 7.81 7.33
CA GLU A 192 26.62 7.93 7.45
C GLU A 192 27.22 8.61 6.22
N GLN A 193 26.79 8.23 5.01
CA GLN A 193 27.27 8.83 3.77
C GLN A 193 26.88 10.31 3.66
N ILE A 194 25.64 10.66 4.00
CA ILE A 194 25.18 12.07 3.98
C ILE A 194 25.95 12.89 5.01
N ASN A 195 26.09 12.38 6.24
CA ASN A 195 26.83 13.05 7.31
C ASN A 195 28.32 13.23 6.92
N SER A 196 28.92 12.26 6.23
CA SER A 196 30.28 12.37 5.68
C SER A 196 30.40 13.49 4.64
N LYS A 197 29.40 13.67 3.75
CA LYS A 197 29.36 14.79 2.80
C LYS A 197 29.24 16.14 3.50
N ILE A 198 28.43 16.22 4.55
CA ILE A 198 28.29 17.45 5.36
C ILE A 198 29.59 17.75 6.10
N ALA A 199 30.21 16.75 6.75
CA ALA A 199 31.48 16.92 7.44
C ALA A 199 32.59 17.41 6.49
N THR A 200 32.68 16.83 5.29
CA THR A 200 33.60 17.28 4.24
C THR A 200 33.33 18.73 3.87
N ALA A 201 32.05 19.08 3.66
CA ALA A 201 31.66 20.44 3.32
C ALA A 201 32.06 21.46 4.39
N VAL A 202 31.85 21.13 5.67
CA VAL A 202 32.27 21.95 6.81
C VAL A 202 33.80 22.07 6.90
N ALA A 203 34.53 20.99 6.62
CA ALA A 203 35.98 20.95 6.72
C ALA A 203 36.66 21.90 5.72
N ILE A 204 36.22 21.88 4.46
CA ILE A 204 36.88 22.57 3.33
C ILE A 204 36.16 23.84 2.87
N GLY A 205 35.01 24.20 3.45
CA GLY A 205 34.21 25.34 2.99
C GLY A 205 33.52 25.08 1.65
N GLN A 206 33.01 23.87 1.43
CA GLN A 206 32.32 23.54 0.17
C GLN A 206 31.06 24.39 0.00
N SER A 207 30.72 24.76 -1.24
CA SER A 207 29.54 25.58 -1.51
C SER A 207 28.23 24.84 -1.18
N PRO A 208 27.15 25.58 -0.83
CA PRO A 208 25.85 24.99 -0.57
C PRO A 208 25.29 24.22 -1.76
N GLU A 209 25.47 24.74 -2.98
CA GLU A 209 24.97 24.12 -4.21
C GLU A 209 25.62 22.76 -4.45
N LYS A 210 26.96 22.69 -4.30
CA LYS A 210 27.70 21.44 -4.48
C LYS A 210 27.31 20.42 -3.41
N THR A 211 27.18 20.85 -2.15
CA THR A 211 26.81 19.95 -1.05
C THR A 211 25.38 19.42 -1.18
N ILE A 212 24.41 20.27 -1.53
CA ILE A 212 23.03 19.84 -1.77
C ILE A 212 22.98 18.84 -2.93
N ARG A 213 23.73 19.07 -4.01
CA ARG A 213 23.81 18.14 -5.14
C ARG A 213 24.34 16.77 -4.71
N GLU A 214 25.48 16.73 -4.02
CA GLU A 214 26.07 15.48 -3.54
C GLU A 214 25.13 14.72 -2.59
N VAL A 215 24.35 15.42 -1.76
CA VAL A 215 23.36 14.80 -0.87
C VAL A 215 22.19 14.22 -1.67
N ARG A 216 21.69 14.91 -2.70
CA ARG A 216 20.63 14.37 -3.58
C ARG A 216 21.05 13.08 -4.26
N GLU A 217 22.28 13.03 -4.77
CA GLU A 217 22.85 11.83 -5.39
C GLU A 217 22.85 10.64 -4.41
N ARG A 218 23.11 10.88 -3.11
CA ARG A 218 22.99 9.83 -2.09
C ARG A 218 21.55 9.35 -1.91
N PHE A 219 20.58 10.26 -1.92
CA PHE A 219 19.17 9.89 -1.86
C PHE A 219 18.70 9.13 -3.11
N ASP A 220 19.25 9.43 -4.29
CA ASP A 220 19.02 8.64 -5.51
C ASP A 220 19.45 7.19 -5.34
N VAL A 221 20.67 6.99 -4.87
CA VAL A 221 21.23 5.68 -4.54
C VAL A 221 20.39 4.97 -3.48
N GLY A 222 19.98 5.69 -2.42
CA GLY A 222 19.09 5.18 -1.37
C GLY A 222 17.75 4.67 -1.90
N ARG A 223 17.09 5.46 -2.76
CA ARG A 223 15.83 5.09 -3.43
C ARG A 223 15.98 3.85 -4.29
N PHE A 224 17.10 3.73 -5.02
CA PHE A 224 17.40 2.54 -5.80
C PHE A 224 17.58 1.29 -4.92
N TYR A 225 18.36 1.39 -3.84
CA TYR A 225 18.54 0.27 -2.91
C TYR A 225 17.23 -0.16 -2.25
N ALA A 226 16.35 0.80 -1.94
CA ALA A 226 15.04 0.53 -1.38
C ALA A 226 14.13 -0.22 -2.37
N GLU A 227 14.09 0.21 -3.64
CA GLU A 227 13.39 -0.50 -4.71
C GLU A 227 13.95 -1.91 -4.92
N ARG A 228 15.28 -2.03 -5.03
CA ARG A 228 15.97 -3.30 -5.26
C ARG A 228 15.61 -4.32 -4.19
N LEU A 229 15.59 -3.90 -2.93
CA LEU A 229 15.21 -4.75 -1.81
C LEU A 229 13.79 -5.27 -2.01
N VAL A 230 12.82 -4.39 -2.23
CA VAL A 230 11.41 -4.78 -2.37
C VAL A 230 11.20 -5.74 -3.53
N ARG A 231 11.78 -5.46 -4.70
CA ARG A 231 11.68 -6.36 -5.86
C ARG A 231 12.25 -7.74 -5.56
N THR A 232 13.41 -7.78 -4.89
CA THR A 232 14.09 -9.03 -4.54
C THR A 232 13.27 -9.83 -3.53
N GLU A 233 12.73 -9.17 -2.50
CA GLU A 233 11.83 -9.80 -1.53
C GLU A 233 10.57 -10.32 -2.24
N SER A 234 9.90 -9.52 -3.06
CA SER A 234 8.68 -9.96 -3.73
C SER A 234 8.93 -11.18 -4.62
N ALA A 235 10.01 -11.19 -5.39
CA ALA A 235 10.40 -12.35 -6.20
C ALA A 235 10.71 -13.59 -5.32
N PHE A 236 11.39 -13.38 -4.19
CA PHE A 236 11.67 -14.41 -3.21
C PHE A 236 10.38 -15.06 -2.68
N TYR A 237 9.49 -14.25 -2.13
CA TYR A 237 8.28 -14.72 -1.48
C TYR A 237 7.24 -15.24 -2.48
N HIS A 238 7.20 -14.73 -3.71
CA HIS A 238 6.40 -15.30 -4.80
C HIS A 238 6.81 -16.74 -5.08
N ASN A 239 8.11 -16.95 -5.33
CA ASN A 239 8.66 -18.26 -5.62
C ASN A 239 8.48 -19.22 -4.42
N SER A 240 8.68 -18.76 -3.18
CA SER A 240 8.41 -19.59 -1.99
C SER A 240 6.95 -20.04 -1.89
N ALA A 241 6.01 -19.16 -2.26
CA ALA A 241 4.58 -19.48 -2.25
C ALA A 241 4.22 -20.48 -3.35
N GLU A 242 4.80 -20.36 -4.55
CA GLU A 242 4.68 -21.35 -5.63
C GLU A 242 5.23 -22.72 -5.20
N LEU A 243 6.44 -22.76 -4.61
CA LEU A 243 7.03 -23.99 -4.09
C LEU A 243 6.10 -24.67 -3.08
N ARG A 244 5.49 -23.90 -2.19
CA ARG A 244 4.55 -24.41 -1.20
C ARG A 244 3.29 -24.99 -1.85
N ALA A 245 2.76 -24.31 -2.88
CA ALA A 245 1.63 -24.84 -3.64
C ALA A 245 2.00 -26.17 -4.32
N TYR A 246 3.18 -26.27 -4.94
CA TYR A 246 3.65 -27.52 -5.55
C TYR A 246 3.72 -28.68 -4.55
N GLN A 247 4.23 -28.43 -3.34
CA GLN A 247 4.28 -29.43 -2.26
C GLN A 247 2.89 -29.92 -1.85
N GLU A 248 1.92 -29.02 -1.73
CA GLU A 248 0.55 -29.38 -1.32
C GLU A 248 -0.24 -30.09 -2.43
N LEU A 249 0.10 -29.79 -3.68
CA LEU A 249 -0.47 -30.43 -4.87
C LEU A 249 0.19 -31.78 -5.19
N GLY A 250 1.21 -32.20 -4.43
CA GLY A 250 1.93 -33.46 -4.68
C GLY A 250 2.79 -33.43 -5.95
N VAL A 251 3.17 -32.26 -6.43
CA VAL A 251 4.07 -32.12 -7.58
C VAL A 251 5.46 -32.60 -7.21
N GLU A 252 6.04 -33.51 -7.99
CA GLU A 252 7.36 -34.08 -7.70
C GLU A 252 8.51 -33.23 -8.23
N LYS A 253 8.33 -32.58 -9.38
CA LYS A 253 9.37 -31.86 -10.10
C LYS A 253 8.88 -30.49 -10.56
N TYR A 254 9.81 -29.54 -10.63
CA TYR A 254 9.59 -28.22 -11.22
C TYR A 254 10.61 -27.94 -12.31
N ARG A 255 10.25 -27.05 -13.22
CA ARG A 255 11.12 -26.48 -14.24
C ARG A 255 11.41 -25.02 -13.93
N ILE A 256 12.65 -24.60 -14.15
CA ILE A 256 13.04 -23.18 -14.12
C ILE A 256 12.52 -22.47 -15.36
N ASN A 257 11.86 -21.34 -15.15
CA ASN A 257 11.19 -20.55 -16.16
C ASN A 257 11.77 -19.11 -16.14
N ALA A 258 12.88 -18.88 -16.84
CA ALA A 258 13.54 -17.57 -16.91
C ALA A 258 12.83 -16.61 -17.87
N THR A 259 12.65 -15.33 -17.51
CA THR A 259 12.01 -14.36 -18.41
C THR A 259 12.75 -14.27 -19.75
N LEU A 260 12.03 -14.34 -20.86
CA LEU A 260 12.62 -14.16 -22.19
C LEU A 260 12.65 -12.66 -22.52
N ASP A 261 13.74 -11.97 -22.16
CA ASP A 261 14.00 -10.57 -22.50
C ASP A 261 15.51 -10.24 -22.47
N ASN A 262 15.88 -9.01 -22.85
CA ASN A 262 17.28 -8.55 -22.88
C ASN A 262 17.89 -8.22 -21.51
N ARG A 263 17.15 -8.40 -20.41
CA ARG A 263 17.54 -8.06 -19.03
C ARG A 263 17.69 -9.31 -18.15
N THR A 264 17.44 -10.50 -18.69
CA THR A 264 17.65 -11.76 -17.98
C THR A 264 19.14 -12.05 -17.85
N SER A 265 19.60 -12.29 -16.62
CA SER A 265 21.03 -12.50 -16.33
C SER A 265 21.54 -13.84 -16.85
N ASP A 266 22.84 -13.93 -17.14
CA ASP A 266 23.49 -15.18 -17.59
C ASP A 266 23.21 -16.37 -16.66
N ILE A 267 23.18 -16.14 -15.34
CA ILE A 267 22.84 -17.17 -14.35
C ILE A 267 21.44 -17.72 -14.61
N CYS A 268 20.47 -16.85 -14.87
CA CYS A 268 19.10 -17.24 -15.15
C CYS A 268 18.97 -17.89 -16.54
N GLN A 269 19.66 -17.37 -17.55
CA GLN A 269 19.68 -17.94 -18.90
C GLN A 269 20.18 -19.39 -18.89
N HIS A 270 21.31 -19.65 -18.23
CA HIS A 270 21.88 -21.00 -18.11
C HIS A 270 21.09 -21.96 -17.22
N LYS A 271 20.16 -21.44 -16.43
CA LYS A 271 19.28 -22.24 -15.58
C LYS A 271 17.93 -22.51 -16.23
N ASP A 272 17.55 -21.77 -17.26
CA ASP A 272 16.27 -21.92 -17.95
C ASP A 272 16.06 -23.36 -18.43
N HIS A 273 14.83 -23.84 -18.29
CA HIS A 273 14.38 -25.20 -18.62
C HIS A 273 15.02 -26.35 -17.83
N LYS A 274 15.97 -26.09 -16.91
CA LYS A 274 16.45 -27.15 -16.01
C LYS A 274 15.33 -27.62 -15.08
N VAL A 275 15.25 -28.95 -14.92
CA VAL A 275 14.25 -29.62 -14.10
C VAL A 275 14.91 -30.15 -12.82
N PHE A 276 14.25 -29.94 -11.68
CA PHE A 276 14.71 -30.39 -10.37
C PHE A 276 13.55 -30.98 -9.56
N LYS A 277 13.87 -31.81 -8.57
CA LYS A 277 12.88 -32.31 -7.61
C LYS A 277 12.48 -31.23 -6.62
N ILE A 278 11.19 -31.18 -6.28
CA ILE A 278 10.64 -30.27 -5.27
C ILE A 278 11.30 -30.50 -3.89
N SER A 279 11.59 -31.75 -3.54
CA SER A 279 12.28 -32.12 -2.29
C SER A 279 13.73 -31.60 -2.19
N GLU A 280 14.34 -31.24 -3.32
CA GLU A 280 15.71 -30.73 -3.39
C GLU A 280 15.76 -29.20 -3.61
N ALA A 281 14.61 -28.52 -3.60
CA ALA A 281 14.51 -27.09 -3.87
C ALA A 281 15.26 -26.26 -2.81
N LYS A 282 16.23 -25.47 -3.26
CA LYS A 282 17.05 -24.56 -2.47
C LYS A 282 17.13 -23.21 -3.19
N GLN A 283 16.54 -22.19 -2.57
CA GLN A 283 16.54 -20.83 -3.10
C GLN A 283 17.95 -20.28 -3.27
N GLY A 284 18.19 -19.60 -4.39
CA GLY A 284 19.52 -19.11 -4.77
C GLY A 284 20.42 -20.16 -5.43
N VAL A 285 20.10 -21.45 -5.34
CA VAL A 285 20.94 -22.54 -5.88
C VAL A 285 20.29 -23.18 -7.10
N ASN A 286 19.18 -23.88 -6.91
CA ASN A 286 18.38 -24.52 -7.96
C ASN A 286 16.93 -24.00 -8.00
N PHE A 287 16.55 -23.13 -7.06
CA PHE A 287 15.24 -22.47 -7.03
C PHE A 287 15.40 -20.93 -7.01
N PRO A 288 14.61 -20.15 -7.79
CA PRO A 288 14.73 -18.69 -7.81
C PRO A 288 14.21 -18.02 -6.53
N PRO A 289 14.60 -16.77 -6.25
CA PRO A 289 15.47 -15.90 -7.04
C PRO A 289 16.95 -16.28 -6.90
N PHE A 290 17.72 -16.14 -7.99
CA PHE A 290 19.15 -16.46 -8.03
C PHE A 290 20.07 -15.26 -7.71
N HIS A 291 19.55 -14.04 -7.81
CA HIS A 291 20.31 -12.80 -7.63
C HIS A 291 19.35 -11.63 -7.29
N PRO A 292 19.86 -10.47 -6.82
CA PRO A 292 19.05 -9.27 -6.68
C PRO A 292 18.39 -8.88 -8.01
N LEU A 293 17.13 -8.41 -7.98
CA LEU A 293 16.33 -8.10 -9.18
C LEU A 293 16.07 -9.31 -10.10
N CYS A 294 16.21 -10.55 -9.62
CA CYS A 294 15.86 -11.73 -10.39
C CYS A 294 14.38 -11.74 -10.77
N ARG A 295 14.10 -12.05 -12.04
CA ARG A 295 12.75 -12.13 -12.62
C ARG A 295 12.36 -13.54 -13.05
N THR A 296 13.19 -14.52 -12.69
CA THR A 296 12.94 -15.93 -12.97
C THR A 296 11.90 -16.49 -12.01
N THR A 297 11.00 -17.30 -12.56
CA THR A 297 9.99 -18.06 -11.83
C THR A 297 10.15 -19.56 -12.12
N THR A 298 9.24 -20.37 -11.61
CA THR A 298 9.20 -21.82 -11.85
C THR A 298 7.82 -22.24 -12.34
N ALA A 299 7.74 -23.40 -12.97
CA ALA A 299 6.49 -24.06 -13.29
C ALA A 299 6.52 -25.53 -12.82
N ALA A 300 5.37 -26.08 -12.46
CA ALA A 300 5.24 -27.52 -12.23
C ALA A 300 5.63 -28.30 -13.50
N TYR A 301 6.29 -29.44 -13.33
CA TYR A 301 6.77 -30.27 -14.43
C TYR A 301 6.25 -31.70 -14.30
N PHE A 302 5.53 -32.16 -15.34
CA PHE A 302 4.88 -33.47 -15.40
C PHE A 302 5.45 -34.41 -16.48
N GLY A 303 6.43 -33.97 -17.27
CA GLY A 303 6.93 -34.66 -18.46
C GLY A 303 7.10 -33.70 -19.63
N GLU A 304 7.93 -34.03 -20.62
CA GLU A 304 8.13 -33.18 -21.81
C GLU A 304 6.88 -33.16 -22.70
N GLU A 305 6.13 -34.26 -22.72
CA GLU A 305 4.84 -34.41 -23.38
C GLU A 305 3.75 -33.47 -22.82
N PHE A 306 3.98 -32.92 -21.63
CA PHE A 306 3.10 -31.94 -20.98
C PHE A 306 3.64 -30.50 -21.05
N ASP A 307 4.67 -30.25 -21.86
CA ASP A 307 5.16 -28.91 -22.08
C ASP A 307 4.20 -28.08 -22.95
N PRO A 308 4.07 -26.78 -22.70
CA PRO A 308 3.28 -25.90 -23.54
C PRO A 308 3.93 -25.74 -24.92
N GLU A 309 3.12 -25.51 -25.96
CA GLU A 309 3.61 -25.23 -27.31
C GLU A 309 4.22 -23.82 -27.40
N THR A 310 3.71 -22.89 -26.60
CA THR A 310 4.14 -21.49 -26.56
C THR A 310 4.58 -21.03 -25.17
N ARG A 311 5.37 -19.96 -25.14
CA ARG A 311 5.82 -19.29 -23.92
C ARG A 311 5.78 -17.77 -24.06
N ILE A 312 5.52 -17.05 -22.96
CA ILE A 312 5.58 -15.58 -22.91
C ILE A 312 7.04 -15.08 -23.00
N ALA A 313 7.28 -14.13 -23.91
CA ALA A 313 8.47 -13.29 -24.00
C ALA A 313 8.13 -11.80 -23.88
N ARG A 314 9.12 -10.97 -23.56
CA ARG A 314 8.96 -9.51 -23.46
C ARG A 314 9.77 -8.80 -24.54
N ASN A 315 9.12 -7.85 -25.20
CA ASN A 315 9.75 -7.01 -26.18
C ASN A 315 10.82 -6.12 -25.51
N PRO A 316 12.09 -6.18 -25.94
CA PRO A 316 13.18 -5.40 -25.35
C PRO A 316 13.00 -3.87 -25.42
N LYS A 317 12.26 -3.38 -26.43
CA LYS A 317 12.06 -1.95 -26.69
C LYS A 317 10.81 -1.40 -26.01
N THR A 318 9.69 -2.12 -26.13
CA THR A 318 8.39 -1.66 -25.61
C THR A 318 8.12 -2.17 -24.19
N GLY A 319 8.78 -3.25 -23.77
CA GLY A 319 8.51 -3.93 -22.50
C GLY A 319 7.23 -4.77 -22.50
N GLU A 320 6.50 -4.82 -23.62
CA GLU A 320 5.23 -5.54 -23.74
C GLU A 320 5.46 -7.04 -23.96
N ASN A 321 4.53 -7.86 -23.45
CA ASN A 321 4.57 -9.30 -23.66
C ASN A 321 4.12 -9.68 -25.07
N TYR A 322 4.68 -10.77 -25.57
CA TYR A 322 4.22 -11.49 -26.76
C TYR A 322 4.43 -12.99 -26.58
N GLU A 323 3.69 -13.81 -27.31
CA GLU A 323 3.87 -15.26 -27.32
C GLU A 323 4.91 -15.69 -28.36
N THR A 324 5.76 -16.64 -28.00
CA THR A 324 6.77 -17.26 -28.86
C THR A 324 6.66 -18.78 -28.74
N PRO A 325 7.11 -19.59 -29.73
CA PRO A 325 7.20 -21.03 -29.53
C PRO A 325 8.02 -21.35 -28.27
N ASN A 326 7.62 -22.38 -27.54
CA ASN A 326 8.29 -22.77 -26.32
C ASN A 326 9.71 -23.25 -26.63
N MET A 327 10.68 -22.53 -26.11
CA MET A 327 12.10 -22.78 -26.34
C MET A 327 12.93 -22.23 -25.18
N SER A 328 14.13 -22.78 -24.99
CA SER A 328 15.07 -22.25 -24.00
C SER A 328 15.46 -20.81 -24.35
N TYR A 329 15.87 -20.05 -23.33
CA TYR A 329 16.40 -18.70 -23.50
C TYR A 329 17.49 -18.64 -24.59
N GLU A 330 18.43 -19.59 -24.60
CA GLU A 330 19.53 -19.64 -25.56
C GLU A 330 19.04 -19.77 -27.02
N LYS A 331 17.96 -20.54 -27.24
CA LYS A 331 17.34 -20.68 -28.57
C LYS A 331 16.53 -19.43 -28.93
N TRP A 332 15.77 -18.88 -27.98
CA TRP A 332 15.01 -17.65 -28.17
C TRP A 332 15.92 -16.46 -28.52
N ALA A 333 17.02 -16.25 -27.79
CA ALA A 333 17.96 -15.17 -28.03
C ALA A 333 18.53 -15.20 -29.46
N LYS A 334 18.87 -16.40 -29.97
CA LYS A 334 19.34 -16.60 -31.36
C LYS A 334 18.27 -16.23 -32.39
N VAL A 335 17.03 -16.67 -32.19
CA VAL A 335 15.92 -16.40 -33.13
C VAL A 335 15.49 -14.94 -33.10
N SER A 336 15.50 -14.31 -31.93
CA SER A 336 15.13 -12.90 -31.75
C SER A 336 16.22 -11.90 -32.17
N GLY A 337 17.37 -12.37 -32.65
CA GLY A 337 18.48 -11.49 -33.05
C GLY A 337 19.08 -10.69 -31.89
N ILE A 338 18.85 -11.15 -30.65
CA ILE A 338 19.46 -10.56 -29.45
C ILE A 338 20.81 -11.24 -29.31
N SER A 339 21.87 -10.59 -29.81
CA SER A 339 23.23 -10.96 -29.43
C SER A 339 23.28 -11.05 -27.91
N LYS A 340 23.86 -12.14 -27.35
CA LYS A 340 24.06 -12.34 -25.90
C LYS A 340 24.17 -10.97 -25.25
N ALA A 341 23.17 -10.60 -24.44
CA ALA A 341 23.25 -9.35 -23.71
C ALA A 341 24.64 -9.37 -23.07
N GLU A 342 25.46 -8.34 -23.33
CA GLU A 342 26.63 -8.17 -22.47
C GLU A 342 26.11 -8.32 -21.05
N PRO A 343 26.73 -9.17 -20.21
CA PRO A 343 26.30 -9.27 -18.83
C PRO A 343 26.15 -7.83 -18.41
N VAL A 344 24.94 -7.41 -18.02
CA VAL A 344 24.79 -6.13 -17.37
C VAL A 344 25.71 -6.33 -16.18
N SER A 345 26.94 -5.83 -16.29
CA SER A 345 27.87 -5.79 -15.20
C SER A 345 27.01 -5.16 -14.14
N THR A 346 26.62 -5.92 -13.12
CA THR A 346 26.01 -5.35 -11.93
C THR A 346 26.86 -4.15 -11.67
N PRO A 347 26.35 -2.92 -11.80
CA PRO A 347 27.23 -1.79 -11.66
C PRO A 347 27.85 -1.98 -10.29
N THR A 348 29.15 -2.23 -10.23
CA THR A 348 29.94 -2.00 -9.03
C THR A 348 29.99 -0.50 -8.88
N ILE A 349 28.81 0.12 -8.73
CA ILE A 349 28.65 1.44 -8.17
C ILE A 349 28.87 1.18 -6.70
N SER A 350 30.17 1.14 -6.35
CA SER A 350 30.61 1.68 -5.09
C SER A 350 29.95 3.06 -4.95
N PRO A 351 29.58 3.52 -3.75
CA PRO A 351 28.73 4.70 -3.59
C PRO A 351 29.22 5.98 -4.28
N ALA A 352 30.39 6.08 -4.90
CA ALA A 352 30.85 7.23 -5.67
C ALA A 352 30.41 7.13 -7.14
N ASP A 353 29.46 7.99 -7.58
CA ASP A 353 29.64 8.99 -8.66
C ASP A 353 28.32 9.37 -9.40
N ASP A 354 28.08 10.69 -9.40
CA ASP A 354 27.44 11.63 -10.35
C ASP A 354 25.95 11.61 -10.83
N LYS A 355 25.26 12.71 -10.41
CA LYS A 355 24.43 13.74 -11.10
C LYS A 355 23.15 13.40 -11.90
N ILE A 356 21.99 13.82 -11.36
CA ILE A 356 20.78 14.27 -12.10
C ILE A 356 20.02 15.38 -11.32
N GLU A 357 19.55 16.45 -11.98
CA GLU A 357 18.78 17.58 -11.41
C GLU A 357 17.25 17.46 -11.62
N VAL A 358 16.41 17.75 -10.61
CA VAL A 358 14.98 18.17 -10.75
C VAL A 358 14.52 19.09 -9.59
N LYS A 359 13.62 20.07 -9.86
CA LYS A 359 13.04 21.10 -8.94
C LYS A 359 11.55 20.87 -8.64
N ILE A 360 11.05 21.04 -7.38
CA ILE A 360 9.59 21.12 -7.01
C ILE A 360 9.33 22.06 -5.78
N LYS A 361 8.18 22.79 -5.76
CA LYS A 361 7.67 23.77 -4.74
C LYS A 361 6.49 23.23 -3.85
N LYS A 362 6.14 23.89 -2.72
CA LYS A 362 5.13 23.52 -1.66
C LYS A 362 3.82 24.37 -1.64
N PRO A 363 2.66 23.90 -1.09
CA PRO A 363 1.43 24.71 -0.90
C PRO A 363 1.01 25.03 0.58
N PRO A 364 0.12 26.04 0.83
CA PRO A 364 -0.39 26.47 2.16
C PRO A 364 -1.91 26.18 2.42
N THR A 365 -2.39 26.37 3.68
CA THR A 365 -3.78 26.18 4.18
C THR A 365 -4.66 27.45 4.11
N LYS A 366 -5.97 27.34 3.78
CA LYS A 366 -6.88 28.48 3.46
C LYS A 366 -7.97 28.75 4.55
N LYS A 367 -8.34 30.01 4.80
CA LYS A 367 -9.50 30.43 5.61
C LYS A 367 -10.76 30.52 4.73
N VAL A 368 -11.91 30.01 5.19
CA VAL A 368 -13.19 29.94 4.44
C VAL A 368 -14.16 31.05 4.89
N ASN A 369 -14.84 31.71 3.95
CA ASN A 369 -15.83 32.76 4.22
C ASN A 369 -17.28 32.28 3.98
N ASN A 370 -18.29 32.93 4.57
CA ASN A 370 -19.72 32.60 4.41
C ASN A 370 -20.23 32.59 2.94
N SER A 371 -19.57 33.31 2.04
CA SER A 371 -19.87 33.26 0.60
C SER A 371 -19.48 31.94 -0.04
N ASP A 372 -18.42 31.28 0.45
CA ASP A 372 -17.90 30.02 -0.10
C ASP A 372 -18.84 28.84 0.24
N ILE A 373 -19.62 28.95 1.32
CA ILE A 373 -20.58 27.93 1.77
C ILE A 373 -21.93 28.03 1.03
N LYS A 374 -22.31 29.25 0.62
CA LYS A 374 -23.57 29.53 -0.12
C LYS A 374 -23.52 29.10 -1.59
N SER A 375 -22.33 29.06 -2.18
CA SER A 375 -22.11 28.65 -3.57
C SER A 375 -20.77 27.93 -3.70
N LEU A 376 -20.80 26.60 -3.59
CA LEU A 376 -19.61 25.77 -3.74
C LEU A 376 -19.12 25.80 -5.18
N LYS A 377 -17.83 26.06 -5.33
CA LYS A 377 -17.09 25.93 -6.60
C LYS A 377 -16.31 24.61 -6.61
N LEU A 378 -16.12 24.05 -7.79
CA LEU A 378 -15.22 22.93 -7.99
C LEU A 378 -13.78 23.40 -7.77
N GLU A 379 -12.98 22.58 -7.07
CA GLU A 379 -11.54 22.76 -7.02
C GLU A 379 -10.91 22.48 -8.39
N ASP A 380 -9.77 23.11 -8.68
CA ASP A 380 -9.15 23.12 -10.01
C ASP A 380 -8.92 21.71 -10.56
N SER A 381 -8.45 20.78 -9.73
CA SER A 381 -8.17 19.40 -10.15
C SER A 381 -9.43 18.59 -10.47
N LEU A 382 -10.53 18.83 -9.76
CA LEU A 382 -11.82 18.21 -10.05
C LEU A 382 -12.44 18.84 -11.30
N ALA A 383 -12.47 20.17 -11.39
CA ALA A 383 -12.96 20.88 -12.58
C ALA A 383 -12.23 20.43 -13.86
N GLN A 384 -10.92 20.22 -13.77
CA GLN A 384 -10.10 19.72 -14.88
C GLN A 384 -10.39 18.26 -15.21
N ALA A 385 -10.69 17.42 -14.21
CA ALA A 385 -11.03 16.01 -14.44
C ALA A 385 -12.42 15.81 -15.05
N LEU A 386 -13.38 16.70 -14.72
CA LEU A 386 -14.72 16.69 -15.32
C LEU A 386 -14.66 17.24 -16.75
N LYS A 387 -14.80 16.35 -17.74
CA LYS A 387 -14.50 16.62 -19.16
C LYS A 387 -15.56 17.42 -19.91
N THR A 388 -16.78 17.52 -19.38
CA THR A 388 -17.90 18.22 -20.03
C THR A 388 -18.56 19.20 -19.07
N ASP A 389 -19.08 20.31 -19.60
CA ASP A 389 -19.76 21.33 -18.80
C ASP A 389 -21.05 20.78 -18.17
N ASP A 390 -21.77 19.87 -18.85
CA ASP A 390 -22.92 19.16 -18.31
C ASP A 390 -22.58 18.37 -17.01
N ILE A 391 -21.46 17.63 -17.01
CA ILE A 391 -21.03 16.89 -15.82
C ILE A 391 -20.60 17.87 -14.72
N ARG A 392 -19.92 18.97 -15.06
CA ARG A 392 -19.53 20.01 -14.09
C ARG A 392 -20.74 20.64 -13.43
N GLU A 393 -21.74 21.05 -14.21
CA GLU A 393 -22.99 21.62 -13.71
C GLU A 393 -23.73 20.63 -12.82
N LYS A 394 -23.78 19.35 -13.21
CA LYS A 394 -24.40 18.30 -12.41
C LYS A 394 -23.71 18.10 -11.06
N VAL A 395 -22.38 18.07 -11.04
CA VAL A 395 -21.60 17.96 -9.79
C VAL A 395 -21.79 19.20 -8.93
N VAL A 396 -21.67 20.41 -9.49
CA VAL A 396 -21.91 21.67 -8.76
C VAL A 396 -23.32 21.71 -8.18
N LYS A 397 -24.34 21.31 -8.95
CA LYS A 397 -25.73 21.24 -8.49
C LYS A 397 -25.87 20.26 -7.31
N LYS A 398 -25.25 19.09 -7.37
CA LYS A 398 -25.30 18.12 -6.27
C LYS A 398 -24.57 18.65 -5.03
N LEU A 399 -23.39 19.24 -5.19
CA LEU A 399 -22.63 19.83 -4.08
C LEU A 399 -23.43 20.93 -3.37
N ASN A 400 -24.07 21.81 -4.12
CA ASN A 400 -24.89 22.89 -3.55
C ASN A 400 -26.21 22.39 -2.94
N ALA A 401 -26.69 21.20 -3.33
CA ALA A 401 -27.86 20.56 -2.74
C ALA A 401 -27.53 19.75 -1.45
N MET A 402 -26.26 19.53 -1.10
CA MET A 402 -25.89 18.85 0.15
C MET A 402 -26.34 19.67 1.37
N PRO A 403 -26.57 19.06 2.55
CA PRO A 403 -26.86 19.80 3.78
C PRO A 403 -25.76 20.83 4.12
N GLU A 404 -26.11 21.90 4.83
CA GLU A 404 -25.20 23.03 5.12
C GLU A 404 -23.90 22.59 5.81
N THR A 405 -23.99 21.66 6.76
CA THR A 405 -22.85 21.06 7.45
C THR A 405 -21.85 20.43 6.48
N HIS A 406 -22.34 19.69 5.48
CA HIS A 406 -21.50 19.06 4.46
C HIS A 406 -20.89 20.08 3.52
N ARG A 407 -21.65 21.13 3.15
CA ARG A 407 -21.12 22.22 2.32
C ARG A 407 -20.00 22.98 3.03
N SER A 408 -20.14 23.22 4.33
CA SER A 408 -19.09 23.85 5.15
C SER A 408 -17.79 23.03 5.14
N ILE A 409 -17.90 21.71 5.34
CA ILE A 409 -16.75 20.79 5.30
C ILE A 409 -16.11 20.78 3.90
N TRP A 410 -16.92 20.71 2.85
CA TRP A 410 -16.45 20.75 1.47
C TRP A 410 -15.67 22.04 1.19
N ALA A 411 -16.25 23.21 1.51
CA ALA A 411 -15.60 24.51 1.29
C ALA A 411 -14.25 24.63 2.00
N LYS A 412 -14.10 23.96 3.14
CA LYS A 412 -12.88 23.98 3.96
C LYS A 412 -11.76 23.10 3.44
N PHE A 413 -12.09 21.87 3.03
CA PHE A 413 -11.07 20.86 2.81
C PHE A 413 -10.90 20.43 1.36
N SER A 414 -11.91 20.62 0.48
CA SER A 414 -11.84 20.15 -0.92
C SER A 414 -10.63 20.68 -1.68
N SER A 415 -10.30 21.96 -1.53
CA SER A 415 -9.13 22.58 -2.18
C SER A 415 -7.77 22.07 -1.68
N GLU A 416 -7.75 21.37 -0.55
CA GLU A 416 -6.54 20.71 -0.02
C GLU A 416 -6.39 19.27 -0.54
N LEU A 417 -7.40 18.80 -1.27
CA LEU A 417 -7.42 17.51 -1.94
C LEU A 417 -7.17 17.70 -3.44
N SER A 418 -6.56 16.69 -4.05
CA SER A 418 -6.44 16.57 -5.50
C SER A 418 -7.36 15.48 -6.01
N PHE A 419 -8.03 15.72 -7.13
CA PHE A 419 -8.89 14.73 -7.77
C PHE A 419 -8.21 14.14 -9.01
N LYS A 420 -8.40 12.84 -9.24
CA LYS A 420 -7.94 12.15 -10.44
C LYS A 420 -8.98 11.15 -10.95
N ASP A 421 -9.34 11.26 -12.23
CA ASP A 421 -10.11 10.22 -12.92
C ASP A 421 -9.30 8.91 -13.01
N SER A 422 -9.91 7.81 -12.60
CA SER A 422 -9.30 6.49 -12.48
C SER A 422 -10.06 5.44 -13.31
N PRO A 423 -10.09 5.54 -14.65
CA PRO A 423 -10.91 4.67 -15.50
C PRO A 423 -10.53 3.19 -15.39
N LEU A 424 -9.26 2.89 -15.10
CA LEU A 424 -8.72 1.52 -14.97
C LEU A 424 -8.28 1.16 -13.54
N GLY A 425 -8.37 2.10 -12.59
CA GLY A 425 -7.89 1.89 -11.22
C GLY A 425 -9.03 1.59 -10.23
N ASN A 426 -8.64 1.31 -8.98
CA ASN A 426 -9.58 1.23 -7.86
C ASN A 426 -9.90 2.63 -7.35
N ASP A 427 -11.14 2.82 -6.92
CA ASP A 427 -11.55 4.02 -6.19
C ASP A 427 -10.83 4.02 -4.83
N ASN A 428 -10.19 5.13 -4.48
CA ASN A 428 -9.56 5.32 -3.16
C ASN A 428 -9.22 6.79 -2.88
N PHE A 429 -9.16 7.09 -1.59
CA PHE A 429 -8.46 8.23 -1.02
C PHE A 429 -7.03 7.86 -0.60
N SER A 430 -6.05 8.67 -1.02
CA SER A 430 -4.65 8.54 -0.64
C SER A 430 -4.25 9.61 0.37
N VAL A 431 -4.12 9.21 1.64
CA VAL A 431 -3.62 10.00 2.78
C VAL A 431 -2.32 10.76 2.45
N LEU A 432 -1.35 10.11 1.78
CA LEU A 432 -0.04 10.70 1.50
C LEU A 432 -0.05 11.72 0.34
N GLY A 433 -0.98 11.57 -0.59
CA GLY A 433 -1.12 12.47 -1.74
C GLY A 433 -2.22 13.50 -1.61
N ASN A 434 -2.98 13.48 -0.50
CA ASN A 434 -4.29 14.12 -0.37
C ASN A 434 -5.14 13.90 -1.62
N LYS A 435 -5.13 12.69 -2.19
CA LYS A 435 -5.65 12.46 -3.54
C LYS A 435 -6.85 11.55 -3.53
N VAL A 436 -7.96 12.03 -4.05
CA VAL A 436 -9.16 11.25 -4.36
C VAL A 436 -9.02 10.73 -5.79
N SER A 437 -8.98 9.41 -5.95
CA SER A 437 -8.89 8.75 -7.26
C SER A 437 -10.17 7.95 -7.47
N VAL A 438 -10.98 8.34 -8.44
CA VAL A 438 -12.31 7.74 -8.65
C VAL A 438 -12.60 7.64 -10.14
N ARG A 439 -13.25 6.56 -10.57
CA ARG A 439 -13.72 6.44 -11.96
C ARG A 439 -14.90 7.39 -12.19
N ILE A 440 -14.77 8.33 -13.15
CA ILE A 440 -15.86 9.25 -13.50
C ILE A 440 -17.02 8.56 -14.24
N ALA A 441 -16.70 7.59 -15.11
CA ALA A 441 -17.71 6.92 -15.94
C ALA A 441 -18.79 6.23 -15.07
N GLY A 442 -20.04 6.67 -15.19
CA GLY A 442 -21.18 6.08 -14.50
C GLY A 442 -21.41 6.53 -13.06
N ILE A 443 -20.49 7.31 -12.48
CA ILE A 443 -20.53 7.58 -11.04
C ILE A 443 -21.52 8.67 -10.65
N PHE A 444 -21.88 9.57 -11.57
CA PHE A 444 -22.77 10.70 -11.30
C PHE A 444 -24.21 10.47 -11.75
N ASP A 445 -24.46 9.45 -12.56
CA ASP A 445 -25.76 9.11 -13.14
C ASP A 445 -26.21 7.67 -12.81
N GLY A 446 -25.33 6.86 -12.22
CA GLY A 446 -25.62 5.46 -11.90
C GLY A 446 -25.60 4.52 -13.12
N SER A 447 -25.14 4.99 -14.29
CA SER A 447 -25.11 4.20 -15.52
C SER A 447 -23.84 3.33 -15.59
N THR A 448 -24.01 2.01 -15.63
CA THR A 448 -22.90 1.06 -15.43
C THR A 448 -22.04 0.89 -16.69
N GLY A 449 -20.84 1.48 -16.67
CA GLY A 449 -19.76 1.03 -17.54
C GLY A 449 -19.28 -0.36 -17.12
N ASN A 450 -19.83 -1.43 -17.72
CA ASN A 450 -19.34 -2.83 -17.70
C ASN A 450 -18.99 -3.48 -16.33
N ARG A 451 -19.46 -2.97 -15.19
CA ARG A 451 -19.45 -3.71 -13.91
C ARG A 451 -20.87 -4.20 -13.56
N LYS A 452 -20.95 -5.42 -13.02
CA LYS A 452 -22.17 -6.04 -12.48
C LYS A 452 -22.68 -5.39 -11.18
N ASP A 453 -22.03 -4.32 -10.70
CA ASP A 453 -22.37 -3.65 -9.46
C ASP A 453 -22.95 -2.27 -9.79
N ILE A 454 -24.28 -2.17 -9.78
CA ILE A 454 -25.01 -0.89 -9.86
C ILE A 454 -24.63 -0.11 -8.60
N ARG A 455 -24.00 1.06 -8.71
CA ARG A 455 -23.71 1.94 -7.57
C ARG A 455 -24.60 3.17 -7.63
N LYS A 456 -25.03 3.71 -6.49
CA LYS A 456 -25.91 4.88 -6.47
C LYS A 456 -25.15 6.11 -6.98
N PRO A 457 -25.84 7.06 -7.65
CA PRO A 457 -25.22 8.31 -8.09
C PRO A 457 -24.51 9.01 -6.92
N PHE A 458 -23.27 9.43 -7.15
CA PHE A 458 -22.37 10.13 -6.23
C PHE A 458 -21.89 9.34 -5.01
N GLU A 459 -22.31 8.10 -4.81
CA GLU A 459 -22.02 7.31 -3.60
C GLU A 459 -20.52 7.17 -3.34
N VAL A 460 -19.80 6.60 -4.31
CA VAL A 460 -18.35 6.38 -4.19
C VAL A 460 -17.57 7.69 -4.26
N PHE A 461 -18.06 8.67 -5.03
CA PHE A 461 -17.43 9.98 -5.09
C PHE A 461 -17.42 10.64 -3.70
N LEU A 462 -18.57 10.73 -3.04
CA LEU A 462 -18.68 11.37 -1.73
C LEU A 462 -18.05 10.53 -0.61
N HIS A 463 -18.05 9.20 -0.72
CA HIS A 463 -17.36 8.30 0.20
C HIS A 463 -15.84 8.59 0.22
N GLU A 464 -15.19 8.64 -0.95
CA GLU A 464 -13.74 8.88 -1.02
C GLU A 464 -13.34 10.30 -0.60
N TYR A 465 -14.18 11.30 -0.87
CA TYR A 465 -14.00 12.64 -0.28
C TYR A 465 -14.20 12.62 1.24
N GLY A 466 -15.11 11.79 1.77
CA GLY A 466 -15.31 11.57 3.19
C GLY A 466 -14.03 11.15 3.92
N HIS A 467 -13.27 10.19 3.37
CA HIS A 467 -11.95 9.84 3.88
C HIS A 467 -10.96 11.01 3.84
N GLY A 468 -11.00 11.80 2.76
CA GLY A 468 -10.19 13.01 2.63
C GLY A 468 -10.50 14.05 3.69
N PHE A 469 -11.78 14.31 3.94
CA PHE A 469 -12.22 15.29 4.94
C PHE A 469 -11.90 14.84 6.36
N ASP A 470 -12.12 13.56 6.69
CA ASP A 470 -11.68 12.97 7.96
C ASP A 470 -10.16 13.17 8.17
N HIS A 471 -9.35 12.85 7.15
CA HIS A 471 -7.90 13.02 7.19
C HIS A 471 -7.47 14.47 7.39
N ARG A 472 -8.05 15.42 6.65
CA ARG A 472 -7.71 16.84 6.73
C ARG A 472 -8.17 17.47 8.05
N ALA A 473 -9.37 17.13 8.53
CA ALA A 473 -9.87 17.54 9.84
C ALA A 473 -8.99 17.03 10.99
N GLY A 474 -8.39 15.85 10.83
CA GLY A 474 -7.35 15.30 11.70
C GLY A 474 -5.99 16.00 11.64
N ARG A 475 -5.85 17.08 10.86
CA ARG A 475 -4.60 17.81 10.55
C ARG A 475 -3.52 16.90 9.94
N GLY A 476 -3.91 15.99 9.06
CA GLY A 476 -2.97 15.08 8.40
C GLY A 476 -2.56 13.87 9.24
N SER A 477 -3.27 13.59 10.33
CA SER A 477 -3.13 12.35 11.11
C SER A 477 -3.48 11.13 10.23
N PHE A 478 -2.76 10.02 10.43
CA PHE A 478 -3.03 8.76 9.75
C PHE A 478 -4.43 8.20 10.03
N TYR A 479 -5.06 8.58 11.15
CA TYR A 479 -6.38 8.13 11.60
C TYR A 479 -7.45 9.23 11.58
N GLY A 480 -7.19 10.35 10.89
CA GLY A 480 -8.15 11.44 10.73
C GLY A 480 -8.63 12.10 12.03
N ALA A 481 -9.79 12.73 11.97
CA ALA A 481 -10.53 13.28 13.10
C ALA A 481 -11.25 12.17 13.88
N THR A 482 -11.75 11.15 13.20
CA THR A 482 -12.46 10.00 13.77
C THR A 482 -11.64 9.22 14.80
N GLY A 483 -10.31 9.12 14.60
CA GLY A 483 -9.40 8.50 15.56
C GLY A 483 -8.80 9.44 16.61
N LYS A 484 -9.18 10.71 16.62
CA LYS A 484 -8.60 11.76 17.49
C LYS A 484 -9.61 12.45 18.39
N PHE A 485 -10.83 12.66 17.91
CA PHE A 485 -11.84 13.39 18.65
C PHE A 485 -12.69 12.42 19.48
N GLU A 486 -12.62 12.60 20.79
CA GLU A 486 -13.59 12.04 21.73
C GLU A 486 -14.90 12.81 21.60
N LEU A 487 -16.02 12.08 21.56
CA LEU A 487 -17.39 12.57 21.38
C LEU A 487 -18.14 12.59 22.71
N SER A 488 -19.38 13.08 22.74
CA SER A 488 -20.15 13.26 23.97
C SER A 488 -20.37 11.99 24.79
N ASN A 489 -20.30 10.81 24.16
CA ASN A 489 -20.35 9.52 24.86
C ASN A 489 -18.99 9.06 25.44
N GLY A 490 -17.97 9.91 25.42
CA GLY A 490 -16.63 9.64 25.95
C GLY A 490 -15.80 8.70 25.07
N LYS A 491 -16.19 8.50 23.80
CA LYS A 491 -15.54 7.56 22.87
C LYS A 491 -15.26 8.22 21.52
N THR A 492 -14.35 7.62 20.75
CA THR A 492 -14.23 7.90 19.32
C THR A 492 -15.41 7.31 18.53
N LEU A 493 -15.62 7.79 17.29
CA LEU A 493 -16.67 7.23 16.43
C LEU A 493 -16.48 5.72 16.23
N GLY A 494 -15.25 5.30 15.99
CA GLY A 494 -14.94 3.89 15.75
C GLY A 494 -15.11 2.98 16.97
N GLU A 495 -14.85 3.49 18.19
CA GLU A 495 -15.18 2.79 19.43
C GLU A 495 -16.69 2.64 19.62
N THR A 496 -17.45 3.69 19.29
CA THR A 496 -18.93 3.67 19.36
C THR A 496 -19.50 2.59 18.43
N VAL A 497 -19.08 2.57 17.15
CA VAL A 497 -19.52 1.56 16.17
C VAL A 497 -19.15 0.16 16.62
N PHE A 498 -17.92 -0.02 17.12
CA PHE A 498 -17.46 -1.32 17.58
C PHE A 498 -18.31 -1.86 18.74
N ASP A 499 -18.55 -1.02 19.74
CA ASP A 499 -19.29 -1.41 20.95
C ASP A 499 -20.77 -1.63 20.66
N GLU A 500 -21.40 -0.75 19.88
CA GLU A 500 -22.81 -0.83 19.53
C GLU A 500 -23.13 -2.08 18.71
N ALA A 501 -22.37 -2.35 17.65
CA ALA A 501 -22.60 -3.53 16.82
C ALA A 501 -22.36 -4.84 17.60
N ASN A 502 -21.37 -4.89 18.49
CA ASN A 502 -21.15 -6.06 19.35
C ASN A 502 -22.26 -6.20 20.41
N ARG A 503 -22.81 -5.10 20.92
CA ARG A 503 -23.96 -5.09 21.82
C ARG A 503 -25.20 -5.63 21.10
N TYR A 504 -25.45 -5.20 19.87
CA TYR A 504 -26.55 -5.68 19.04
C TYR A 504 -26.40 -7.17 18.68
N LEU A 505 -25.19 -7.62 18.34
CA LEU A 505 -24.94 -9.04 18.09
C LEU A 505 -25.25 -9.92 19.32
N LYS A 506 -25.03 -9.41 20.53
CA LYS A 506 -25.30 -10.17 21.76
C LYS A 506 -26.79 -10.42 22.01
N THR A 507 -27.69 -9.60 21.45
CA THR A 507 -29.15 -9.76 21.61
C THR A 507 -29.71 -10.89 20.74
N LYS A 508 -28.96 -11.35 19.74
CA LYS A 508 -29.43 -12.40 18.82
C LYS A 508 -29.44 -13.77 19.51
N GLU A 509 -30.48 -14.55 19.22
CA GLU A 509 -30.62 -15.90 19.74
C GLU A 509 -29.50 -16.80 19.24
N GLY A 510 -29.11 -17.80 20.04
CA GLY A 510 -28.10 -18.78 19.65
C GLY A 510 -27.18 -19.20 20.79
N ARG A 511 -26.92 -20.51 20.84
CA ARG A 511 -26.10 -21.17 21.87
C ARG A 511 -24.64 -20.72 21.92
N ASN A 512 -24.12 -20.11 20.85
CA ASN A 512 -22.76 -19.57 20.80
C ASN A 512 -22.65 -18.40 19.82
N LEU A 513 -21.50 -17.72 19.82
CA LEU A 513 -21.24 -16.54 18.99
C LEU A 513 -21.40 -16.80 17.47
N ALA A 514 -21.10 -18.01 17.00
CA ALA A 514 -21.26 -18.36 15.59
C ALA A 514 -22.74 -18.42 15.18
N TYR A 515 -23.61 -18.98 16.03
CA TYR A 515 -25.07 -18.98 15.80
C TYR A 515 -25.64 -17.55 15.84
N ARG A 516 -25.21 -16.72 16.79
CA ARG A 516 -25.67 -15.33 16.87
C ARG A 516 -25.30 -14.53 15.62
N ARG A 517 -24.08 -14.73 15.11
CA ARG A 517 -23.61 -14.14 13.84
C ARG A 517 -24.41 -14.64 12.64
N HIS A 518 -24.72 -15.93 12.60
CA HIS A 518 -25.55 -16.51 11.56
C HIS A 518 -26.96 -15.88 11.56
N ASN A 519 -27.60 -15.79 12.74
CA ASN A 519 -28.93 -15.21 12.88
C ASN A 519 -28.95 -13.72 12.53
N LEU A 520 -27.94 -12.95 12.97
CA LEU A 520 -27.77 -11.55 12.54
C LEU A 520 -27.62 -11.44 11.02
N SER A 521 -26.88 -12.36 10.39
CA SER A 521 -26.70 -12.35 8.93
C SER A 521 -27.99 -12.71 8.17
N ILE A 522 -28.90 -13.49 8.78
CA ILE A 522 -30.22 -13.76 8.20
C ILE A 522 -31.11 -12.53 8.35
N GLU A 523 -31.15 -11.95 9.54
CA GLU A 523 -31.94 -10.74 9.82
C GLU A 523 -31.59 -9.59 8.86
N LEU A 524 -30.30 -9.29 8.69
CA LEU A 524 -29.85 -8.25 7.75
C LEU A 524 -30.18 -8.60 6.29
N LYS A 525 -30.26 -9.88 5.92
CA LYS A 525 -30.68 -10.30 4.57
C LYS A 525 -32.18 -10.15 4.36
N ASN A 526 -32.99 -10.35 5.40
CA ASN A 526 -34.44 -10.23 5.33
C ASN A 526 -34.88 -8.78 5.08
N GLU A 527 -34.01 -7.79 5.31
CA GLU A 527 -34.29 -6.40 4.88
C GLU A 527 -34.48 -6.28 3.36
N LEU A 528 -33.96 -7.21 2.56
CA LEU A 528 -34.27 -7.27 1.12
C LEU A 528 -35.77 -7.49 0.86
N GLU A 529 -36.45 -8.22 1.74
CA GLU A 529 -37.89 -8.45 1.68
C GLU A 529 -38.68 -7.23 2.18
N ASN A 530 -38.05 -6.39 3.01
CA ASN A 530 -38.62 -5.12 3.51
C ASN A 530 -38.41 -3.94 2.53
N GLY A 531 -38.01 -4.21 1.29
CA GLY A 531 -37.88 -3.19 0.24
C GLY A 531 -36.53 -2.46 0.20
N TYR A 532 -35.54 -2.92 0.98
CA TYR A 532 -34.16 -2.47 0.84
C TYR A 532 -33.47 -3.20 -0.31
N SER A 533 -32.63 -2.49 -1.05
CA SER A 533 -31.77 -3.08 -2.06
C SER A 533 -30.46 -3.58 -1.42
N LYS A 534 -29.74 -4.39 -2.18
CA LYS A 534 -28.39 -4.82 -1.82
C LYS A 534 -27.47 -3.64 -1.49
N ASN A 535 -27.51 -2.58 -2.30
CA ASN A 535 -26.68 -1.39 -2.10
C ASN A 535 -27.07 -0.60 -0.86
N ASP A 536 -28.36 -0.54 -0.51
CA ASP A 536 -28.81 0.11 0.73
C ASP A 536 -28.16 -0.54 1.96
N LEU A 537 -27.95 -1.87 1.92
CA LEU A 537 -27.39 -2.65 3.02
C LEU A 537 -25.85 -2.73 3.02
N ALA A 538 -25.18 -2.23 1.98
CA ALA A 538 -23.74 -2.42 1.78
C ALA A 538 -22.93 -1.85 2.96
N SER A 539 -23.19 -0.60 3.34
CA SER A 539 -22.52 0.06 4.46
C SER A 539 -22.77 -0.64 5.80
N ILE A 540 -24.00 -1.13 6.05
CA ILE A 540 -24.31 -1.91 7.26
C ILE A 540 -23.51 -3.22 7.26
N PHE A 541 -23.42 -3.93 6.13
CA PHE A 541 -22.61 -5.13 6.03
C PHE A 541 -21.12 -4.84 6.25
N ASP A 542 -20.61 -3.71 5.76
CA ASP A 542 -19.25 -3.27 5.98
C ASP A 542 -18.99 -2.96 7.46
N LEU A 543 -19.79 -2.10 8.09
CA LEU A 543 -19.60 -1.71 9.49
C LEU A 543 -19.78 -2.88 10.47
N TYR A 544 -20.79 -3.74 10.27
CA TYR A 544 -20.93 -4.95 11.09
C TYR A 544 -19.82 -5.97 10.79
N GLY A 545 -19.41 -6.08 9.53
CA GLY A 545 -18.26 -6.88 9.11
C GLY A 545 -16.98 -6.47 9.84
N GLY A 546 -16.78 -5.16 10.00
CA GLY A 546 -15.72 -4.59 10.79
C GLY A 546 -15.91 -4.78 12.28
N ALA A 547 -17.08 -4.52 12.85
CA ALA A 547 -17.25 -4.54 14.29
C ALA A 547 -17.43 -5.93 14.91
N ALA A 548 -18.36 -6.73 14.37
CA ALA A 548 -18.99 -7.85 15.08
C ALA A 548 -18.67 -9.23 14.47
N PHE A 549 -18.22 -9.30 13.23
CA PHE A 549 -17.89 -10.55 12.53
C PHE A 549 -16.38 -10.79 12.50
N SER A 550 -15.94 -11.98 12.92
CA SER A 550 -14.49 -12.31 13.01
C SER A 550 -13.84 -12.68 11.69
N ASN A 551 -14.62 -12.76 10.60
CA ASN A 551 -14.12 -13.04 9.25
C ASN A 551 -14.53 -11.93 8.24
N GLY A 552 -15.01 -10.77 8.73
CA GLY A 552 -15.86 -9.88 7.95
C GLY A 552 -17.25 -10.46 7.73
N LEU A 553 -18.20 -9.64 7.29
CA LEU A 553 -19.53 -10.07 6.86
C LEU A 553 -19.61 -9.84 5.36
N ARG A 554 -19.45 -10.90 4.57
CA ARG A 554 -19.68 -10.86 3.12
C ARG A 554 -21.02 -11.45 2.77
N VAL A 555 -21.95 -10.62 2.32
CA VAL A 555 -23.30 -11.02 1.94
C VAL A 555 -23.55 -10.55 0.51
N PHE A 556 -23.83 -11.49 -0.39
CA PHE A 556 -24.07 -11.23 -1.82
C PHE A 556 -22.94 -10.49 -2.56
N GLY A 557 -21.68 -10.63 -2.12
CA GLY A 557 -20.52 -9.96 -2.71
C GLY A 557 -20.20 -8.59 -2.13
N MET A 558 -21.04 -8.07 -1.22
CA MET A 558 -20.83 -6.82 -0.48
C MET A 558 -20.25 -7.11 0.88
N GLY A 559 -19.49 -6.17 1.45
CA GLY A 559 -18.72 -6.41 2.66
C GLY A 559 -17.21 -6.55 2.39
N HIS A 560 -16.40 -6.02 3.30
CA HIS A 560 -14.97 -6.28 3.32
C HIS A 560 -14.59 -7.59 4.04
N GLU A 561 -13.59 -8.30 3.50
CA GLU A 561 -13.02 -9.48 4.17
C GLU A 561 -12.30 -9.10 5.46
N GLN A 562 -12.14 -10.05 6.39
CA GLN A 562 -11.42 -9.83 7.65
C GLN A 562 -10.07 -9.12 7.50
N LYS A 563 -9.34 -9.41 6.40
CA LYS A 563 -8.02 -8.81 6.11
C LYS A 563 -8.08 -7.29 5.96
N TYR A 564 -9.22 -6.73 5.56
CA TYR A 564 -9.46 -5.29 5.51
C TYR A 564 -9.49 -4.69 6.92
N TRP A 565 -10.21 -5.35 7.83
CA TRP A 565 -10.44 -4.90 9.20
C TRP A 565 -9.35 -5.29 10.19
N ASP A 566 -8.52 -6.27 9.84
CA ASP A 566 -7.55 -6.90 10.74
C ASP A 566 -6.43 -5.98 11.21
N GLY A 567 -6.34 -4.77 10.66
CA GLY A 567 -5.39 -3.78 11.09
C GLY A 567 -3.95 -4.26 11.03
N ARG A 568 -3.06 -3.53 11.70
CA ARG A 568 -1.72 -4.04 11.99
C ARG A 568 -1.84 -5.07 13.11
N LYS A 569 -1.48 -6.33 12.87
CA LYS A 569 -1.29 -7.35 13.93
C LYS A 569 0.10 -7.27 14.59
N THR A 570 0.99 -6.53 13.96
CA THR A 570 2.37 -6.32 14.36
C THR A 570 2.82 -4.91 14.02
N ILE A 571 3.54 -4.24 14.92
CA ILE A 571 4.27 -3.00 14.64
C ILE A 571 5.73 -3.29 14.93
N ARG A 572 6.60 -3.16 13.90
CA ARG A 572 8.05 -3.41 14.01
C ARG A 572 8.42 -4.81 14.54
N GLY A 573 7.62 -5.82 14.18
CA GLY A 573 7.86 -7.20 14.62
C GLY A 573 7.36 -7.50 16.05
N VAL A 574 6.92 -6.50 16.81
CA VAL A 574 6.22 -6.70 18.07
C VAL A 574 4.77 -7.07 17.75
N LYS A 575 4.35 -8.25 18.21
CA LYS A 575 2.95 -8.66 18.15
C LYS A 575 2.15 -7.69 18.99
N LEU A 576 1.24 -6.98 18.34
CA LEU A 576 0.36 -6.07 19.05
C LEU A 576 -0.50 -6.89 20.02
N SER A 577 -0.70 -6.36 21.22
CA SER A 577 -1.66 -6.96 22.15
C SER A 577 -3.02 -7.05 21.49
N LYS A 578 -3.88 -7.95 21.97
CA LYS A 578 -5.27 -8.05 21.47
C LYS A 578 -5.96 -6.67 21.53
N GLU A 579 -5.71 -5.94 22.61
CA GLU A 579 -6.19 -4.58 22.83
C GLU A 579 -5.63 -3.59 21.80
N GLN A 580 -4.33 -3.63 21.46
CA GLN A 580 -3.74 -2.76 20.45
C GLN A 580 -4.28 -3.02 19.03
N ILE A 581 -4.51 -4.29 18.69
CA ILE A 581 -5.12 -4.70 17.42
C ILE A 581 -6.57 -4.19 17.38
N GLU A 582 -7.30 -4.40 18.46
CA GLU A 582 -8.68 -3.93 18.61
C GLU A 582 -8.77 -2.40 18.52
N ASN A 583 -7.86 -1.67 19.16
CA ASN A 583 -7.82 -0.20 19.11
C ASN A 583 -7.46 0.31 17.71
N HIS A 584 -6.58 -0.36 16.97
CA HIS A 584 -6.31 -0.01 15.58
C HIS A 584 -7.51 -0.29 14.68
N LYS A 585 -8.17 -1.44 14.90
CA LYS A 585 -9.38 -1.83 14.20
C LYS A 585 -10.52 -0.84 14.44
N LYS A 586 -10.72 -0.40 15.69
CA LYS A 586 -11.66 0.66 16.07
C LYS A 586 -11.36 1.96 15.32
N ARG A 587 -10.10 2.40 15.27
CA ARG A 587 -9.71 3.63 14.53
C ARG A 587 -10.01 3.54 13.03
N PHE A 588 -9.72 2.40 12.40
CA PHE A 588 -10.00 2.19 10.99
C PHE A 588 -11.51 2.14 10.73
N LEU A 589 -12.26 1.42 11.58
CA LEU A 589 -13.72 1.37 11.57
C LEU A 589 -14.36 2.76 11.71
N GLY A 590 -13.77 3.66 12.49
CA GLY A 590 -14.23 5.05 12.59
C GLY A 590 -14.11 5.83 11.29
N SER A 591 -13.01 5.65 10.53
CA SER A 591 -12.81 6.34 9.26
C SER A 591 -13.76 5.84 8.17
N GLU A 592 -13.98 4.52 8.11
CA GLU A 592 -14.98 3.90 7.23
C GLU A 592 -16.40 4.34 7.58
N ALA A 593 -16.77 4.29 8.86
CA ALA A 593 -18.09 4.75 9.32
C ALA A 593 -18.34 6.20 8.96
N PHE A 594 -17.34 7.06 9.13
CA PHE A 594 -17.47 8.46 8.73
C PHE A 594 -17.65 8.62 7.22
N ALA A 595 -16.86 7.92 6.39
CA ALA A 595 -16.98 8.01 4.93
C ALA A 595 -18.35 7.53 4.42
N GLU A 596 -18.84 6.40 4.94
CA GLU A 596 -20.13 5.84 4.55
C GLU A 596 -21.30 6.72 5.00
N MET A 597 -21.31 7.14 6.27
CA MET A 597 -22.37 8.01 6.79
C MET A 597 -22.33 9.38 6.12
N PHE A 598 -21.14 9.96 5.89
CA PHE A 598 -20.98 11.22 5.15
C PHE A 598 -21.53 11.12 3.73
N SER A 599 -21.24 10.02 3.02
CA SER A 599 -21.78 9.81 1.67
C SER A 599 -23.31 9.75 1.69
N ALA A 600 -23.89 8.94 2.58
CA ALA A 600 -25.34 8.78 2.71
C ALA A 600 -26.05 10.11 3.04
N THR A 601 -25.55 10.85 4.03
CA THR A 601 -26.17 12.11 4.47
C THR A 601 -25.91 13.27 3.51
N ALA A 602 -24.77 13.30 2.81
CA ALA A 602 -24.53 14.23 1.71
C ALA A 602 -25.47 13.96 0.52
N ARG A 603 -25.84 12.70 0.31
CA ARG A 603 -26.76 12.30 -0.76
C ARG A 603 -28.23 12.51 -0.41
N ASP A 604 -28.57 12.68 0.86
CA ASP A 604 -29.94 12.61 1.39
C ASP A 604 -30.57 11.22 1.12
N ASP A 605 -29.79 10.16 1.32
CA ASP A 605 -30.22 8.78 1.07
C ASP A 605 -31.05 8.24 2.25
N LYS A 606 -32.36 8.45 2.18
CA LYS A 606 -33.30 8.07 3.25
C LYS A 606 -33.20 6.60 3.68
N LYS A 607 -32.95 5.67 2.74
CA LYS A 607 -32.90 4.23 3.06
C LYS A 607 -31.64 3.86 3.82
N GLU A 608 -30.48 4.36 3.40
CA GLU A 608 -29.23 4.13 4.15
C GLU A 608 -29.27 4.81 5.52
N ILE A 609 -29.84 6.02 5.60
CA ILE A 609 -30.01 6.74 6.86
C ILE A 609 -30.91 5.95 7.82
N GLU A 610 -32.06 5.46 7.36
CA GLU A 610 -32.97 4.62 8.17
C GLU A 610 -32.28 3.34 8.66
N LEU A 611 -31.42 2.73 7.83
CA LEU A 611 -30.64 1.57 8.24
C LEU A 611 -29.60 1.89 9.32
N TYR A 612 -28.94 3.05 9.25
CA TYR A 612 -28.06 3.50 10.35
C TYR A 612 -28.87 3.77 11.62
N GLU A 613 -30.02 4.42 11.53
CA GLU A 613 -30.91 4.66 12.68
C GLU A 613 -31.45 3.36 13.29
N LYS A 614 -31.67 2.34 12.46
CA LYS A 614 -32.17 1.02 12.89
C LYS A 614 -31.08 0.15 13.53
N TYR A 615 -29.89 0.10 12.93
CA TYR A 615 -28.85 -0.87 13.30
C TYR A 615 -27.65 -0.26 14.03
N LEU A 616 -27.44 1.05 13.94
CA LEU A 616 -26.34 1.79 14.56
C LEU A 616 -26.79 3.18 15.11
N PRO A 617 -27.93 3.32 15.82
CA PRO A 617 -28.48 4.61 16.23
C PRO A 617 -27.52 5.45 17.09
N GLU A 618 -26.77 4.84 18.00
CA GLU A 618 -25.79 5.53 18.85
C GLU A 618 -24.63 6.06 17.99
N SER A 619 -24.09 5.22 17.11
CA SER A 619 -22.99 5.59 16.21
C SER A 619 -23.39 6.65 15.21
N PHE A 620 -24.62 6.60 14.69
CA PHE A 620 -25.13 7.61 13.77
C PHE A 620 -25.30 8.97 14.47
N SER A 621 -25.78 8.97 15.72
CA SER A 621 -25.80 10.18 16.56
C SER A 621 -24.39 10.76 16.77
N MET A 622 -23.41 9.90 17.08
CA MET A 622 -22.00 10.27 17.25
C MET A 622 -21.35 10.78 15.96
N PHE A 623 -21.72 10.21 14.81
CA PHE A 623 -21.32 10.73 13.51
C PHE A 623 -21.84 12.16 13.28
N ASN A 624 -23.11 12.43 13.60
CA ASN A 624 -23.70 13.78 13.45
C ASN A 624 -23.01 14.81 14.34
N GLU A 625 -22.67 14.44 15.59
CA GLU A 625 -21.86 15.29 16.47
C GLU A 625 -20.47 15.58 15.88
N LEU A 626 -19.78 14.55 15.40
CA LEU A 626 -18.46 14.68 14.79
C LEU A 626 -18.51 15.56 13.53
N LEU A 627 -19.53 15.38 12.70
CA LEU A 627 -19.78 16.16 11.49
C LEU A 627 -19.95 17.65 11.83
N GLU A 628 -20.77 17.96 12.83
CA GLU A 628 -20.95 19.33 13.34
C GLU A 628 -19.66 19.93 13.92
N ARG A 629 -18.85 19.12 14.61
CA ARG A 629 -17.57 19.57 15.14
C ARG A 629 -16.58 19.89 14.03
N ILE A 630 -16.49 19.05 12.99
CA ILE A 630 -15.59 19.25 11.85
C ILE A 630 -16.02 20.49 11.04
N SER A 631 -17.32 20.70 10.87
CA SER A 631 -17.86 21.88 10.17
C SER A 631 -17.42 23.21 10.82
N LYS A 632 -17.15 23.21 12.13
CA LYS A 632 -16.77 24.39 12.93
C LYS A 632 -15.25 24.62 13.11
N LEU A 633 -14.38 23.72 12.62
CA LEU A 633 -12.90 23.81 12.74
C LEU A 633 -12.23 25.03 12.09
#